data_AF-A0A6L9LRN0-F1
#
_entry.id   AF-A0A6L9LRN0-F1
#
_cell.length_a   1.000
_cell.length_b   1.000
_cell.length_c   1.000
_cell.angle_alpha   90.00
_cell.angle_beta   90.00
_cell.angle_gamma   90.00
#
_symmetry.space_group_name_H-M   'P 1'
#
loop_
_entity.id
_entity.type
_entity.pdbx_description
1 polymer ?
#
loop_
_entity_poly.entity_id
_entity_poly.type
_entity_poly.pdbx_seq_one_letter_code
_entity_poly.pdbx_strand_id
1 'polypeptide(L)'
;MPEKKLRVELMTMTPDALSLIYAAFRQCYHAGFVADMWPKLLSGDIDPEVQADFVAKTMESGHDSPVEHVSMTFAIEGISRACSHQIVRHRIASYSQQSQRYVAENDMEYILPPAIAKIPEAKERFEAFMSEVQSAYSDLREILVANGRKAKANEDARFVLPQAAETKIVLTMNCRSLHHFFHLRCCNRAQWEVRAMADQMLAICKEKLPAIFMNGGARCEQLGYCPESPKFACGKYPTRDK
;
A
#
# COMPACT_ATOMS: atom_id res chain seq x y z
N MET A 1 -13.24 14.72 -18.06
CA MET A 1 -12.91 13.57 -17.19
C MET A 1 -11.93 14.05 -16.13
N PRO A 2 -12.24 13.95 -14.83
CA PRO A 2 -11.39 14.55 -13.80
C PRO A 2 -10.15 13.70 -13.49
N GLU A 3 -9.01 14.37 -13.33
CA GLU A 3 -7.84 13.79 -12.68
C GLU A 3 -8.21 13.40 -11.25
N LYS A 4 -7.98 12.14 -10.86
CA LYS A 4 -8.23 11.69 -9.49
C LYS A 4 -7.00 11.89 -8.61
N LYS A 5 -7.20 12.40 -7.40
CA LYS A 5 -6.15 12.50 -6.38
C LYS A 5 -6.15 11.27 -5.49
N LEU A 6 -4.95 10.83 -5.13
CA LEU A 6 -4.71 9.75 -4.19
C LEU A 6 -5.39 10.04 -2.84
N ARG A 7 -6.12 9.06 -2.32
CA ARG A 7 -6.64 9.05 -0.95
C ARG A 7 -6.38 7.67 -0.35
N VAL A 8 -5.81 7.68 0.85
CA VAL A 8 -5.52 6.48 1.65
C VAL A 8 -6.21 6.64 2.99
N GLU A 9 -7.02 5.65 3.37
CA GLU A 9 -7.69 5.62 4.67
C GLU A 9 -7.45 4.29 5.37
N LEU A 10 -7.13 4.34 6.67
CA LEU A 10 -7.12 3.14 7.50
C LEU A 10 -8.55 2.82 7.91
N MET A 11 -9.05 1.65 7.51
CA MET A 11 -10.37 1.17 7.88
C MET A 11 -10.36 0.52 9.26
N THR A 12 -9.33 -0.29 9.56
CA THR A 12 -9.21 -0.99 10.84
C THR A 12 -7.77 -1.45 11.08
N MET A 13 -7.46 -1.70 12.36
CA MET A 13 -6.24 -2.32 12.85
C MET A 13 -6.65 -3.34 13.93
N THR A 14 -5.87 -4.40 14.11
CA THR A 14 -6.05 -5.32 15.24
C THR A 14 -6.21 -4.53 16.56
N PRO A 15 -7.31 -4.73 17.32
CA PRO A 15 -7.47 -4.12 18.63
C PRO A 15 -6.31 -4.47 19.56
N ASP A 16 -5.97 -3.54 20.46
CA ASP A 16 -4.92 -3.75 21.47
C ASP A 16 -3.56 -4.16 20.86
N ALA A 17 -3.27 -3.69 19.65
CA ALA A 17 -2.13 -4.11 18.83
C ALA A 17 -0.80 -4.13 19.59
N LEU A 18 -0.47 -3.08 20.33
CA LEU A 18 0.76 -3.00 21.10
C LEU A 18 0.84 -4.12 22.15
N SER A 19 -0.24 -4.32 22.91
CA SER A 19 -0.33 -5.35 23.92
C SER A 19 -0.30 -6.75 23.34
N LEU A 20 -0.92 -6.98 22.18
CA LEU A 20 -0.84 -8.25 21.46
C LEU A 20 0.60 -8.57 21.04
N ILE A 21 1.30 -7.59 20.48
CA ILE A 21 2.72 -7.76 20.10
C ILE A 21 3.58 -8.01 21.33
N TYR A 22 3.40 -7.23 22.39
CA TYR A 22 4.11 -7.42 23.65
C TYR A 22 3.89 -8.83 24.20
N ALA A 23 2.64 -9.29 24.28
CA ALA A 23 2.28 -10.62 24.73
C ALA A 23 2.95 -11.72 23.87
N ALA A 24 2.88 -11.59 22.54
CA ALA A 24 3.50 -12.53 21.62
C ALA A 24 5.01 -12.63 21.84
N PHE A 25 5.72 -11.49 21.99
CA PHE A 25 7.13 -11.49 22.34
C PHE A 25 7.40 -12.15 23.70
N ARG A 26 6.61 -11.80 24.71
CA ARG A 26 6.80 -12.33 26.08
C ARG A 26 6.64 -13.84 26.12
N GLN A 27 5.67 -14.41 25.40
CA GLN A 27 5.44 -15.85 25.39
C GLN A 27 6.68 -16.64 24.97
N CYS A 28 7.51 -16.10 24.07
CA CYS A 28 8.76 -16.76 23.64
C CYS A 28 9.81 -16.90 24.74
N TYR A 29 9.77 -16.04 25.78
CA TYR A 29 10.79 -15.98 26.83
C TYR A 29 10.19 -16.11 28.24
N HIS A 30 8.90 -16.38 28.36
CA HIS A 30 8.17 -16.48 29.62
C HIS A 30 7.74 -17.93 29.86
N ALA A 31 8.07 -18.47 31.04
CA ALA A 31 7.79 -19.87 31.39
C ALA A 31 6.29 -20.16 31.62
N GLY A 32 5.51 -19.13 31.98
CA GLY A 32 4.05 -19.23 32.15
C GLY A 32 3.28 -18.93 30.86
N PHE A 33 1.94 -19.00 30.95
CA PHE A 33 1.06 -18.77 29.81
C PHE A 33 0.66 -17.28 29.69
N VAL A 34 0.89 -16.67 28.54
CA VAL A 34 0.69 -15.22 28.36
C VAL A 34 -0.77 -14.81 28.39
N ALA A 35 -1.72 -15.72 28.17
CA ALA A 35 -3.14 -15.41 28.34
C ALA A 35 -3.46 -15.01 29.79
N ASP A 36 -2.71 -15.51 30.78
CA ASP A 36 -2.86 -15.10 32.18
C ASP A 36 -2.38 -13.66 32.44
N MET A 37 -1.52 -13.14 31.54
CA MET A 37 -1.06 -11.74 31.54
C MET A 37 -2.03 -10.82 30.77
N TRP A 38 -2.84 -11.37 29.86
CA TRP A 38 -3.69 -10.60 28.96
C TRP A 38 -4.63 -9.61 29.68
N PRO A 39 -5.38 -9.99 30.74
CA PRO A 39 -6.22 -9.03 31.47
C PRO A 39 -5.43 -7.86 32.06
N LYS A 40 -4.19 -8.10 32.50
CA LYS A 40 -3.30 -7.09 33.10
C LYS A 40 -2.75 -6.12 32.06
N LEU A 41 -2.49 -6.60 30.85
CA LEU A 41 -2.08 -5.73 29.73
C LEU A 41 -3.23 -4.80 29.34
N LEU A 42 -4.46 -5.33 29.28
CA LEU A 42 -5.65 -4.56 28.92
C LEU A 42 -6.12 -3.59 30.01
N SER A 43 -5.91 -3.91 31.29
CA SER A 43 -6.24 -3.01 32.40
C SER A 43 -5.24 -1.87 32.57
N GLY A 44 -4.07 -1.95 31.92
CA GLY A 44 -2.99 -0.99 32.09
C GLY A 44 -2.12 -1.24 33.33
N ASP A 45 -2.21 -2.42 33.97
CA ASP A 45 -1.33 -2.79 35.08
C ASP A 45 0.15 -2.78 34.64
N ILE A 46 0.39 -3.05 33.35
CA ILE A 46 1.68 -2.83 32.70
C ILE A 46 1.52 -1.61 31.80
N ASP A 47 2.21 -0.53 32.15
CA ASP A 47 2.19 0.74 31.44
C ASP A 47 2.44 0.56 29.92
N PRO A 48 1.58 1.12 29.04
CA PRO A 48 1.79 1.11 27.60
C PRO A 48 3.17 1.61 27.15
N GLU A 49 3.77 2.58 27.84
CA GLU A 49 5.13 3.06 27.52
C GLU A 49 6.18 1.98 27.77
N VAL A 50 6.05 1.21 28.86
CA VAL A 50 6.91 0.06 29.15
C VAL A 50 6.73 -1.02 28.08
N GLN A 51 5.50 -1.24 27.61
CA GLN A 51 5.24 -2.18 26.52
C GLN A 51 5.90 -1.72 25.22
N ALA A 52 5.74 -0.44 24.86
CA ALA A 52 6.32 0.17 23.66
C ALA A 52 7.85 0.10 23.66
N ASP A 53 8.49 0.48 24.77
CA ASP A 53 9.95 0.43 24.92
C ASP A 53 10.49 -0.99 24.77
N PHE A 54 9.82 -1.97 25.38
CA PHE A 54 10.20 -3.38 25.26
C PHE A 54 10.08 -3.87 23.81
N VAL A 55 8.97 -3.56 23.14
CA VAL A 55 8.75 -3.95 21.75
C VAL A 55 9.78 -3.31 20.83
N ALA A 56 10.02 -2.00 20.95
CA ALA A 56 10.99 -1.27 20.15
C ALA A 56 12.42 -1.86 20.29
N LYS A 57 12.87 -2.11 21.52
CA LYS A 57 14.19 -2.74 21.79
C LYS A 57 14.27 -4.17 21.24
N THR A 58 13.19 -4.95 21.36
CA THR A 58 13.21 -6.33 20.89
C THR A 58 13.26 -6.41 19.36
N MET A 59 12.62 -5.47 18.66
CA MET A 59 12.71 -5.36 17.20
C MET A 59 14.14 -5.10 16.70
N GLU A 60 14.99 -4.44 17.49
CA GLU A 60 16.42 -4.23 17.13
C GLU A 60 17.20 -5.55 17.01
N SER A 61 16.75 -6.61 17.69
CA SER A 61 17.36 -7.94 17.60
C SER A 61 17.06 -8.68 16.29
N GLY A 62 16.17 -8.14 15.45
CA GLY A 62 15.71 -8.77 14.20
C GLY A 62 14.65 -9.85 14.39
N HIS A 63 14.07 -9.97 15.59
CA HIS A 63 12.99 -10.91 15.88
C HIS A 63 11.64 -10.36 15.39
N ASP A 64 11.39 -10.42 14.08
CA ASP A 64 10.22 -9.78 13.47
C ASP A 64 8.92 -10.61 13.52
N SER A 65 8.98 -11.91 13.81
CA SER A 65 7.77 -12.77 13.71
C SER A 65 6.62 -12.35 14.64
N PRO A 66 6.82 -11.84 15.88
CA PRO A 66 5.71 -11.49 16.76
C PRO A 66 4.86 -10.33 16.24
N VAL A 67 5.41 -9.45 15.39
CA VAL A 67 4.61 -8.36 14.78
C VAL A 67 3.67 -8.85 13.67
N GLU A 68 3.80 -10.10 13.22
CA GLU A 68 2.88 -10.69 12.24
C GLU A 68 1.46 -10.90 12.78
N HIS A 69 1.27 -10.92 14.10
CA HIS A 69 -0.03 -11.09 14.74
C HIS A 69 -0.93 -9.84 14.64
N VAL A 70 -0.36 -8.67 14.31
CA VAL A 70 -1.10 -7.42 14.12
C VAL A 70 -1.23 -7.13 12.63
N SER A 71 -2.45 -6.81 12.21
CA SER A 71 -2.78 -6.44 10.82
C SER A 71 -3.50 -5.10 10.75
N MET A 72 -3.32 -4.42 9.62
CA MET A 72 -3.99 -3.17 9.27
C MET A 72 -4.65 -3.31 7.90
N THR A 73 -5.85 -2.75 7.77
CA THR A 73 -6.64 -2.74 6.53
C THR A 73 -6.86 -1.32 6.05
N PHE A 74 -6.49 -1.05 4.81
CA PHE A 74 -6.59 0.25 4.15
C PHE A 74 -7.59 0.22 3.01
N ALA A 75 -8.37 1.29 2.86
CA ALA A 75 -9.08 1.62 1.62
C ALA A 75 -8.28 2.67 0.86
N ILE A 76 -8.07 2.42 -0.43
CA ILE A 76 -7.23 3.26 -1.29
C ILE A 76 -7.99 3.56 -2.58
N GLU A 77 -8.09 4.83 -2.95
CA GLU A 77 -8.61 5.31 -4.23
C GLU A 77 -7.68 6.34 -4.86
N GLY A 78 -7.92 6.67 -6.14
CA GLY A 78 -7.05 7.60 -6.87
C GLY A 78 -5.66 7.02 -7.15
N ILE A 79 -5.61 5.71 -7.42
CA ILE A 79 -4.44 5.02 -7.96
C ILE A 79 -4.76 4.43 -9.32
N SER A 80 -3.74 4.28 -10.16
CA SER A 80 -3.85 3.75 -11.51
C SER A 80 -3.85 2.22 -11.50
N ARG A 81 -4.32 1.61 -12.60
CA ARG A 81 -4.14 0.18 -12.85
C ARG A 81 -2.65 -0.20 -12.84
N ALA A 82 -1.76 0.64 -13.38
CA ALA A 82 -0.31 0.45 -13.34
C ALA A 82 0.23 0.36 -11.90
N CYS A 83 -0.26 1.22 -11.00
CA CYS A 83 0.11 1.21 -9.59
C CYS A 83 -0.40 -0.06 -8.90
N SER A 84 -1.69 -0.40 -9.08
CA SER A 84 -2.27 -1.61 -8.49
C SER A 84 -1.53 -2.89 -8.90
N HIS A 85 -1.09 -2.98 -10.16
CA HIS A 85 -0.28 -4.10 -10.68
C HIS A 85 1.10 -4.23 -10.00
N GLN A 86 1.66 -3.16 -9.42
CA GLN A 86 2.88 -3.23 -8.62
C GLN A 86 2.62 -3.63 -7.17
N ILE A 87 1.48 -3.22 -6.62
CA ILE A 87 1.09 -3.46 -5.23
C ILE A 87 0.74 -4.94 -5.05
N VAL A 88 -0.07 -5.54 -5.94
CA VAL A 88 -0.51 -6.95 -5.84
C VAL A 88 0.62 -7.98 -5.99
N ARG A 89 1.85 -7.55 -6.27
CA ARG A 89 3.05 -8.41 -6.27
C ARG A 89 3.54 -8.73 -4.85
N HIS A 90 3.05 -7.99 -3.84
CA HIS A 90 3.33 -8.25 -2.42
C HIS A 90 2.40 -9.36 -1.91
N ARG A 91 2.84 -10.61 -2.06
CA ARG A 91 1.98 -11.80 -1.87
C ARG A 91 1.48 -12.03 -0.45
N ILE A 92 2.17 -11.51 0.56
CA ILE A 92 1.77 -11.64 1.96
C ILE A 92 0.85 -10.47 2.31
N ALA A 93 -0.33 -10.48 1.69
CA ALA A 93 -1.35 -9.46 1.80
C ALA A 93 -2.69 -10.02 1.30
N SER A 94 -3.78 -9.36 1.65
CA SER A 94 -5.11 -9.62 1.09
C SER A 94 -5.61 -8.40 0.33
N TYR A 95 -6.28 -8.64 -0.81
CA TYR A 95 -6.73 -7.60 -1.73
C TYR A 95 -8.19 -7.78 -2.09
N SER A 96 -8.93 -6.67 -2.16
CA SER A 96 -10.23 -6.60 -2.83
C SER A 96 -10.24 -5.38 -3.72
N GLN A 97 -10.20 -5.58 -5.03
CA GLN A 97 -10.05 -4.50 -6.01
C GLN A 97 -11.32 -4.34 -6.85
N GLN A 98 -11.67 -3.09 -7.16
CA GLN A 98 -12.78 -2.79 -8.05
C GLN A 98 -12.60 -3.47 -9.41
N SER A 99 -13.60 -4.26 -9.80
CA SER A 99 -13.56 -5.08 -11.00
C SER A 99 -14.19 -4.37 -12.20
N GLN A 100 -13.38 -4.15 -13.22
CA GLN A 100 -13.83 -3.69 -14.55
C GLN A 100 -14.69 -4.72 -15.31
N ARG A 101 -14.90 -5.93 -14.76
CA ARG A 101 -15.87 -6.90 -15.32
C ARG A 101 -17.28 -6.59 -14.89
N TYR A 102 -17.43 -6.03 -13.68
CA TYR A 102 -18.74 -5.83 -13.03
C TYR A 102 -19.12 -4.35 -12.96
N VAL A 103 -18.15 -3.46 -12.79
CA VAL A 103 -18.34 -2.01 -12.78
C VAL A 103 -18.05 -1.50 -14.19
N ALA A 104 -19.03 -0.86 -14.81
CA ALA A 104 -18.82 -0.22 -16.10
C ALA A 104 -18.10 1.12 -15.91
N GLU A 105 -17.09 1.38 -16.74
CA GLU A 105 -16.32 2.62 -16.74
C GLU A 105 -16.98 3.66 -17.67
N ASN A 106 -18.22 4.06 -17.34
CA ASN A 106 -18.97 5.02 -18.17
C ASN A 106 -18.36 6.42 -18.12
N ASP A 107 -17.75 6.77 -16.98
CA ASP A 107 -17.02 8.01 -16.76
C ASP A 107 -15.66 7.66 -16.16
N MET A 108 -14.75 7.16 -16.99
CA MET A 108 -13.43 6.72 -16.53
C MET A 108 -12.67 7.88 -15.87
N GLU A 109 -12.32 7.71 -14.61
CA GLU A 109 -11.34 8.56 -13.93
C GLU A 109 -9.92 8.05 -14.27
N TYR A 110 -8.93 8.94 -14.28
CA TYR A 110 -7.54 8.56 -14.57
C TYR A 110 -6.54 9.30 -13.69
N ILE A 111 -5.33 8.75 -13.64
CA ILE A 111 -4.18 9.34 -12.97
C ILE A 111 -3.27 9.97 -14.02
N LEU A 112 -3.00 11.27 -13.87
CA LEU A 112 -2.11 12.02 -14.76
C LEU A 112 -0.65 11.93 -14.26
N PRO A 113 0.28 11.34 -15.02
CA PRO A 113 1.68 11.29 -14.61
C PRO A 113 2.30 12.70 -14.48
N PRO A 114 3.04 13.03 -13.40
CA PRO A 114 3.61 14.36 -13.21
C PRO A 114 4.55 14.82 -14.32
N ALA A 115 5.26 13.90 -14.98
CA ALA A 115 6.12 14.22 -16.11
C ALA A 115 5.32 14.70 -17.34
N ILE A 116 4.14 14.10 -17.56
CA ILE A 116 3.20 14.51 -18.62
C ILE A 116 2.55 15.83 -18.24
N ALA A 117 2.08 15.97 -16.99
CA ALA A 117 1.41 17.17 -16.50
C ALA A 117 2.25 18.47 -16.64
N LYS A 118 3.58 18.36 -16.55
CA LYS A 118 4.52 19.48 -16.65
C LYS A 118 4.74 19.99 -18.06
N ILE A 119 4.38 19.23 -19.09
CA ILE A 119 4.60 19.56 -20.49
C ILE A 119 3.23 19.78 -21.14
N PRO A 120 2.82 21.03 -21.44
CA PRO A 120 1.47 21.34 -21.91
C PRO A 120 1.03 20.49 -23.12
N GLU A 121 1.89 20.34 -24.12
CA GLU A 121 1.62 19.59 -25.35
C GLU A 121 1.43 18.07 -25.07
N ALA A 122 2.22 17.52 -24.13
CA ALA A 122 2.07 16.13 -23.72
C ALA A 122 0.78 15.90 -22.92
N LYS A 123 0.44 16.86 -22.04
CA LYS A 123 -0.81 16.83 -21.27
C LYS A 123 -2.03 16.87 -22.20
N GLU A 124 -2.05 17.80 -23.15
CA GLU A 124 -3.13 17.91 -24.14
C GLU A 124 -3.31 16.61 -24.94
N ARG A 125 -2.21 16.05 -25.47
CA ARG A 125 -2.25 14.78 -26.20
C ARG A 125 -2.78 13.63 -25.34
N PHE A 126 -2.39 13.59 -24.06
CA PHE A 126 -2.83 12.58 -23.11
C PHE A 126 -4.34 12.69 -22.81
N GLU A 127 -4.83 13.91 -22.55
CA GLU A 127 -6.25 14.15 -22.26
C GLU A 127 -7.15 13.86 -23.48
N ALA A 128 -6.68 14.18 -24.69
CA ALA A 128 -7.32 13.79 -25.93
C ALA A 128 -7.40 12.25 -26.06
N PHE A 129 -6.30 11.55 -25.80
CA PHE A 129 -6.27 10.07 -25.82
C PHE A 129 -7.24 9.45 -24.80
N MET A 130 -7.31 9.98 -23.58
CA MET A 130 -8.26 9.48 -22.57
C MET A 130 -9.71 9.61 -23.04
N SER A 131 -10.04 10.70 -23.73
CA SER A 131 -11.37 10.93 -24.30
C SER A 131 -11.69 10.00 -25.48
N GLU A 132 -10.71 9.75 -26.35
CA GLU A 132 -10.79 8.77 -27.44
C GLU A 132 -11.07 7.36 -26.89
N VAL A 133 -10.33 6.95 -25.84
CA VAL A 133 -10.50 5.63 -25.22
C VAL A 133 -11.85 5.48 -24.53
N GLN A 134 -12.34 6.54 -23.85
CA GLN A 134 -13.68 6.53 -23.26
C GLN A 134 -14.76 6.28 -24.33
N SER A 135 -14.64 6.96 -25.47
CA SER A 135 -15.57 6.80 -26.60
C SER A 135 -15.50 5.38 -27.16
N ALA A 136 -14.29 4.88 -27.43
CA ALA A 136 -14.08 3.52 -27.93
C ALA A 136 -14.61 2.43 -26.97
N TYR A 137 -14.42 2.61 -25.66
CA TYR A 137 -14.96 1.71 -24.64
C TYR A 137 -16.50 1.68 -24.69
N SER A 138 -17.14 2.85 -24.75
CA SER A 138 -18.60 2.97 -24.83
C SER A 138 -19.13 2.31 -26.10
N ASP A 139 -18.54 2.61 -27.26
CA ASP A 139 -18.94 2.04 -28.55
C ASP A 139 -18.82 0.52 -28.56
N LEU A 140 -17.67 -0.02 -28.13
CA LEU A 140 -17.44 -1.47 -28.06
C LEU A 140 -18.45 -2.14 -27.13
N ARG A 141 -18.72 -1.53 -25.97
CA ARG A 141 -19.69 -2.06 -25.02
C ARG A 141 -21.09 -2.10 -25.62
N GLU A 142 -21.54 -1.04 -26.28
CA GLU A 142 -22.85 -0.98 -26.93
C GLU A 142 -22.98 -2.01 -28.05
N ILE A 143 -21.98 -2.12 -28.93
CA ILE A 143 -21.92 -3.12 -29.99
C ILE A 143 -22.02 -4.53 -29.39
N LEU A 144 -21.26 -4.84 -28.34
CA LEU A 144 -21.29 -6.14 -27.68
C LEU A 144 -22.65 -6.42 -27.01
N VAL A 145 -23.27 -5.43 -26.40
CA VAL A 145 -24.62 -5.57 -25.80
C VAL A 145 -25.65 -5.87 -26.88
N ALA A 146 -25.65 -5.13 -27.99
CA ALA A 146 -26.55 -5.35 -29.13
C ALA A 146 -26.36 -6.73 -29.76
N ASN A 147 -25.15 -7.28 -29.70
CA ASN A 147 -24.80 -8.62 -30.20
C ASN A 147 -24.87 -9.72 -29.13
N GLY A 148 -25.66 -9.53 -28.07
CA GLY A 148 -26.05 -10.60 -27.15
C GLY A 148 -25.08 -10.86 -26.00
N ARG A 149 -23.98 -10.11 -25.86
CA ARG A 149 -23.03 -10.24 -24.74
C ARG A 149 -23.65 -9.74 -23.41
N LYS A 150 -24.63 -8.83 -23.49
CA LYS A 150 -25.41 -8.30 -22.35
C LYS A 150 -24.49 -7.85 -21.20
N ALA A 151 -24.77 -8.27 -19.96
CA ALA A 151 -24.07 -7.85 -18.74
C ALA A 151 -22.56 -8.14 -18.73
N LYS A 152 -22.08 -9.06 -19.57
CA LYS A 152 -20.67 -9.42 -19.60
C LYS A 152 -19.87 -8.61 -20.64
N ALA A 153 -20.50 -7.67 -21.37
CA ALA A 153 -19.83 -6.83 -22.37
C ALA A 153 -18.63 -6.04 -21.80
N ASN A 154 -18.72 -5.61 -20.53
CA ASN A 154 -17.64 -4.89 -19.84
C ASN A 154 -16.32 -5.69 -19.81
N GLU A 155 -16.40 -7.02 -19.68
CA GLU A 155 -15.25 -7.92 -19.57
C GLU A 155 -14.33 -7.85 -20.81
N ASP A 156 -14.92 -7.63 -21.97
CA ASP A 156 -14.24 -7.61 -23.27
C ASP A 156 -13.97 -6.17 -23.71
N ALA A 157 -14.94 -5.25 -23.54
CA ALA A 157 -14.78 -3.83 -23.87
C ALA A 157 -13.62 -3.18 -23.11
N ARG A 158 -13.38 -3.58 -21.85
CA ARG A 158 -12.30 -3.00 -21.02
C ARG A 158 -10.89 -3.16 -21.58
N PHE A 159 -10.68 -4.00 -22.59
CA PHE A 159 -9.35 -4.24 -23.18
C PHE A 159 -8.75 -2.98 -23.84
N VAL A 160 -9.58 -1.99 -24.17
CA VAL A 160 -9.08 -0.69 -24.65
C VAL A 160 -8.67 0.26 -23.51
N LEU A 161 -9.04 -0.02 -22.25
CA LEU A 161 -8.77 0.89 -21.14
C LEU A 161 -7.27 1.02 -20.86
N PRO A 162 -6.77 2.24 -20.58
CA PRO A 162 -5.36 2.48 -20.41
C PRO A 162 -4.90 2.09 -19.00
N GLN A 163 -3.59 1.88 -18.85
CA GLN A 163 -2.96 1.64 -17.54
C GLN A 163 -3.13 2.80 -16.55
N ALA A 164 -3.43 4.01 -17.04
CA ALA A 164 -3.71 5.19 -16.26
C ALA A 164 -5.14 5.23 -15.67
N ALA A 165 -6.03 4.32 -16.10
CA ALA A 165 -7.39 4.22 -15.56
C ALA A 165 -7.33 4.05 -14.03
N GLU A 166 -8.18 4.78 -13.33
CA GLU A 166 -8.29 4.72 -11.88
C GLU A 166 -8.77 3.35 -11.42
N THR A 167 -8.40 2.98 -10.21
CA THR A 167 -8.94 1.84 -9.50
C THR A 167 -8.96 2.09 -8.01
N LYS A 168 -9.94 1.46 -7.37
CA LYS A 168 -10.07 1.43 -5.91
C LYS A 168 -9.69 0.05 -5.39
N ILE A 169 -9.02 -0.01 -4.24
CA ILE A 169 -8.56 -1.27 -3.65
C ILE A 169 -8.62 -1.22 -2.12
N VAL A 170 -9.10 -2.32 -1.53
CA VAL A 170 -8.91 -2.62 -0.11
C VAL A 170 -7.69 -3.52 0.02
N LEU A 171 -6.77 -3.15 0.90
CA LEU A 171 -5.50 -3.84 1.14
C LEU A 171 -5.38 -4.17 2.62
N THR A 172 -5.09 -5.42 2.96
CA THR A 172 -4.74 -5.83 4.33
C THR A 172 -3.35 -6.45 4.37
N MET A 173 -2.52 -6.01 5.31
CA MET A 173 -1.18 -6.55 5.57
C MET A 173 -0.93 -6.62 7.07
N ASN A 174 -0.18 -7.63 7.51
CA ASN A 174 0.40 -7.64 8.86
C ASN A 174 1.58 -6.66 8.99
N CYS A 175 1.99 -6.31 10.21
CA CYS A 175 3.04 -5.31 10.41
C CYS A 175 4.37 -5.69 9.77
N ARG A 176 4.75 -6.98 9.76
CA ARG A 176 5.97 -7.44 9.08
C ARG A 176 5.91 -7.20 7.56
N SER A 177 4.76 -7.49 6.97
CA SER A 177 4.52 -7.29 5.53
C SER A 177 4.48 -5.81 5.18
N LEU A 178 3.91 -4.97 6.05
CA LEU A 178 3.95 -3.51 5.90
C LEU A 178 5.38 -2.97 5.96
N HIS A 179 6.22 -3.43 6.89
CA HIS A 179 7.64 -3.05 6.92
C HIS A 179 8.34 -3.38 5.60
N HIS A 180 8.18 -4.61 5.12
CA HIS A 180 8.74 -5.03 3.84
C HIS A 180 8.21 -4.19 2.68
N PHE A 181 6.92 -3.90 2.68
CA PHE A 181 6.28 -3.05 1.68
C PHE A 181 6.89 -1.65 1.66
N PHE A 182 7.01 -0.99 2.81
CA PHE A 182 7.59 0.35 2.94
C PHE A 182 9.08 0.38 2.56
N HIS A 183 9.86 -0.63 2.96
CA HIS A 183 11.27 -0.75 2.59
C HIS A 183 11.49 -0.67 1.07
N LEU A 184 10.58 -1.27 0.30
CA LEU A 184 10.65 -1.32 -1.15
C LEU A 184 9.94 -0.14 -1.82
N ARG A 185 8.79 0.29 -1.30
CA ARG A 185 7.90 1.25 -1.99
C ARG A 185 8.12 2.70 -1.58
N CYS A 186 8.63 2.97 -0.38
CA CYS A 186 9.10 4.31 0.00
C CYS A 186 10.46 4.67 -0.65
N CYS A 187 11.11 3.72 -1.33
CA CYS A 187 12.39 3.96 -2.00
C CYS A 187 12.24 4.93 -3.19
N ASN A 188 13.20 5.86 -3.36
CA ASN A 188 13.24 6.78 -4.50
C ASN A 188 13.30 6.10 -5.87
N ARG A 189 13.69 4.81 -5.92
CA ARG A 189 13.72 4.01 -7.15
C ARG A 189 12.35 3.43 -7.52
N ALA A 190 11.42 3.35 -6.56
CA ALA A 190 10.05 2.96 -6.86
C ALA A 190 9.37 4.03 -7.73
N GLN A 191 8.40 3.63 -8.54
CA GLN A 191 7.60 4.59 -9.30
C GLN A 191 6.96 5.60 -8.35
N TRP A 192 6.93 6.88 -8.76
CA TRP A 192 6.43 7.99 -7.96
C TRP A 192 5.05 7.74 -7.34
N GLU A 193 4.17 7.05 -8.07
CA GLU A 193 2.78 6.83 -7.67
C GLU A 193 2.65 5.84 -6.50
N VAL A 194 3.24 4.65 -6.63
CA VAL A 194 3.24 3.65 -5.55
C VAL A 194 4.04 4.16 -4.34
N ARG A 195 5.06 4.99 -4.57
CA ARG A 195 5.80 5.66 -3.50
C ARG A 195 4.92 6.63 -2.73
N ALA A 196 4.22 7.53 -3.40
CA ALA A 196 3.30 8.48 -2.76
C ALA A 196 2.22 7.76 -1.92
N MET A 197 1.66 6.67 -2.46
CA MET A 197 0.71 5.83 -1.72
C MET A 197 1.35 5.17 -0.48
N ALA A 198 2.53 4.58 -0.64
CA ALA A 198 3.26 3.95 0.47
C ALA A 198 3.64 4.95 1.56
N ASP A 199 4.05 6.16 1.19
CA ASP A 199 4.41 7.22 2.13
C ASP A 199 3.18 7.69 2.95
N GLN A 200 2.00 7.82 2.32
CA GLN A 200 0.75 8.13 3.04
C GLN A 200 0.35 6.98 3.98
N MET A 201 0.43 5.73 3.52
CA MET A 201 0.17 4.56 4.38
C MET A 201 1.13 4.53 5.58
N LEU A 202 2.42 4.79 5.36
CA LEU A 202 3.43 4.81 6.41
C LEU A 202 3.17 5.91 7.43
N ALA A 203 2.76 7.12 6.99
CA ALA A 203 2.40 8.21 7.90
C ALA A 203 1.27 7.78 8.86
N ILE A 204 0.23 7.13 8.33
CA ILE A 204 -0.85 6.58 9.15
C ILE A 204 -0.34 5.49 10.11
N CYS A 205 0.54 4.60 9.63
CA CYS A 205 1.13 3.56 10.48
C CYS A 205 1.97 4.14 11.62
N LYS A 206 2.73 5.22 11.37
CA LYS A 206 3.52 5.94 12.39
C LYS A 206 2.64 6.58 13.45
N GLU A 207 1.49 7.13 13.06
CA GLU A 207 0.50 7.67 13.99
C GLU A 207 -0.14 6.57 14.85
N LYS A 208 -0.56 5.46 14.24
CA LYS A 208 -1.36 4.43 14.92
C LYS A 208 -0.56 3.42 15.73
N LEU A 209 0.67 3.11 15.33
CA LEU A 209 1.51 2.13 16.03
C LEU A 209 3.00 2.55 15.98
N PRO A 210 3.36 3.65 16.67
CA PRO A 210 4.69 4.25 16.60
C PRO A 210 5.81 3.30 17.05
N ALA A 211 5.56 2.46 18.05
CA ALA A 211 6.53 1.48 18.55
C ALA A 211 7.07 0.53 17.47
N ILE A 212 6.32 0.35 16.38
CA ILE A 212 6.70 -0.47 15.23
C ILE A 212 7.18 0.41 14.08
N PHE A 213 6.43 1.45 13.73
CA PHE A 213 6.63 2.15 12.45
C PHE A 213 7.40 3.46 12.54
N MET A 214 7.74 4.01 13.71
CA MET A 214 8.39 5.33 13.84
C MET A 214 9.63 5.47 12.93
N ASN A 215 10.47 4.44 12.92
CA ASN A 215 11.69 4.34 12.10
C ASN A 215 11.48 3.59 10.77
N GLY A 216 10.23 3.29 10.42
CA GLY A 216 9.85 2.72 9.13
C GLY A 216 10.04 3.73 7.99
N GLY A 217 10.20 3.20 6.77
CA GLY A 217 10.52 3.98 5.59
C GLY A 217 11.20 3.15 4.52
N ALA A 218 11.91 3.81 3.61
CA ALA A 218 12.77 3.11 2.66
C ALA A 218 13.87 2.34 3.41
N ARG A 219 14.31 1.19 2.88
CA ARG A 219 15.30 0.34 3.58
C ARG A 219 16.57 1.08 3.98
N CYS A 220 17.01 2.05 3.18
CA CYS A 220 18.20 2.85 3.46
C CYS A 220 18.04 3.81 4.64
N GLU A 221 16.83 4.25 4.96
CA GLU A 221 16.57 5.14 6.10
C GLU A 221 16.78 4.42 7.42
N GLN A 222 16.36 3.15 7.48
CA GLN A 222 16.58 2.31 8.66
C GLN A 222 18.05 1.85 8.78
N LEU A 223 18.71 1.56 7.66
CA LEU A 223 20.09 1.07 7.66
C LEU A 223 21.13 2.19 7.84
N GLY A 224 20.79 3.45 7.56
CA GLY A 224 21.75 4.56 7.48
C GLY A 224 22.65 4.52 6.24
N TYR A 225 22.46 3.54 5.34
CA TYR A 225 23.19 3.41 4.08
C TYR A 225 22.29 2.79 2.99
N CYS A 226 22.62 3.01 1.72
CA CYS A 226 21.95 2.41 0.58
C CYS A 226 22.42 0.95 0.37
N PRO A 227 21.53 -0.05 0.44
CA PRO A 227 21.90 -1.46 0.23
C PRO A 227 22.06 -1.82 -1.25
N GLU A 228 21.74 -0.91 -2.17
CA GLU A 228 21.92 -1.09 -3.61
C GLU A 228 23.37 -0.87 -4.00
N SER A 229 23.80 -1.45 -5.14
CA SER A 229 25.12 -1.14 -5.69
C SER A 229 25.19 0.32 -6.17
N PRO A 230 26.39 0.91 -6.28
CA PRO A 230 26.57 2.28 -6.76
C PRO A 230 25.86 2.57 -8.09
N LYS A 231 25.79 1.57 -8.97
CA LYS A 231 25.08 1.65 -10.26
C LYS A 231 23.58 1.92 -10.11
N PHE A 232 22.96 1.43 -9.04
CA PHE A 232 21.50 1.45 -8.86
C PHE A 232 21.04 2.40 -7.75
N ALA A 233 21.96 2.92 -6.94
CA ALA A 233 21.65 3.84 -5.86
C ALA A 233 21.06 5.16 -6.38
N CYS A 234 20.11 5.73 -5.63
CA CYS A 234 19.49 7.01 -5.96
C CYS A 234 20.26 8.23 -5.45
N GLY A 235 21.38 8.02 -4.75
CA GLY A 235 22.20 9.09 -4.15
C GLY A 235 21.69 9.67 -2.82
N LYS A 236 20.52 9.25 -2.30
CA LYS A 236 19.99 9.76 -1.01
C LYS A 236 20.86 9.37 0.20
N TYR A 237 21.42 8.16 0.17
CA TYR A 237 22.31 7.63 1.20
C TYR A 237 23.57 7.09 0.54
N PRO A 238 24.74 7.14 1.22
CA PRO A 238 25.95 6.49 0.73
C PRO A 238 25.71 4.99 0.57
N THR A 239 26.27 4.40 -0.49
CA THR A 239 26.29 2.94 -0.64
C THR A 239 27.22 2.32 0.39
N ARG A 240 26.97 1.06 0.73
CA ARG A 240 27.98 0.20 1.36
C ARG A 240 29.05 -0.10 0.30
N ASP A 241 29.92 0.86 0.00
CA ASP A 241 31.13 0.52 -0.74
C ASP A 241 31.96 -0.43 0.16
N LYS A 242 32.54 -1.47 -0.47
CA LYS A 242 33.29 -2.52 0.22
C LYS A 242 34.43 -1.96 1.07
#